data_AF-A0A4Y3PUW3-F1
#
_entry.id   AF-A0A4Y3PUW3-F1
#
_cell.length_a   1.000
_cell.length_b   1.000
_cell.length_c   1.000
_cell.angle_alpha   90.00
_cell.angle_beta   90.00
_cell.angle_gamma   90.00
#
_symmetry.space_group_name_H-M   'P 1'
#
loop_
_entity.id
_entity.type
_entity.pdbx_description
1 polymer ?
#
loop_
_entity_poly.entity_id
_entity_poly.type
_entity_poly.pdbx_seq_one_letter_code
_entity_poly.pdbx_strand_id
1 'polypeptide(L)'
;MLNTLTFFQELALQKGDKKLAKKIEKQSAAFSQKNLKLHQTPIDSNKQIRQEKINKSLQKQAAHIYSLQKQLEEQVDKYWEQLIPELSLKQKPQEQELQPKLASRTATAFAAAAPVLDPFEPNDDVDTSYPVTSGNFYNSKLSTAKDLDMYRFDSGAQSGELTVTLRVPEDKNFDLAVMQAPNKVVGMSTRGGVGVTENVTFQVQPNTTYYFSVFSMSRDFSETTSYLLSFSKITTVLNLAKPIDISLPTGETPGYRFTAPVTGTYRFYTSPYGGFGAPFDTVLSVFRDEQLQQALKFNDEAVDGSLFSEIKVSLDAGVTYFVLATSFDSTKGLHARLTAALDASASVVSAALHESSANDGTLTETQTVVLKNGTFTSDAASFVTVHNVPTGLQPLVTRVNSTQLSIQFTGKAVEHEQKHRAANLFVTIPKAKIAGADADVTTDTFALEFTNTDSFTLAAPPDLDLAKGSKKIYKFTAPSSGDFELSTTYFGGVEGSGPSNTKLAIYEDFGETRLLAANDDGDHPPFSKAIVSMEKGRDYYVVVSSADNNAVHARLLARYTGVEYVYNAKGQLTQIRQNEQVLSEFTYDSNGNLSKKTDY
;
A
#
# COMPACT_ATOMS: atom_id res chain seq x y z
N MET A 1 18.83 29.16 38.01
CA MET A 1 19.39 30.19 38.90
C MET A 1 20.84 30.49 38.58
N LEU A 2 21.80 29.56 38.74
CA LEU A 2 23.17 29.84 38.28
C LEU A 2 23.23 30.03 36.75
N ASN A 3 22.62 29.13 35.98
CA ASN A 3 22.44 29.28 34.52
C ASN A 3 21.77 30.60 34.14
N THR A 4 20.84 31.07 34.97
CA THR A 4 20.11 32.34 34.77
C THR A 4 21.03 33.55 34.96
N LEU A 5 21.97 33.52 35.91
CA LEU A 5 22.98 34.56 36.04
C LEU A 5 24.03 34.49 34.93
N THR A 6 24.42 33.29 34.50
CA THR A 6 25.31 33.09 33.34
C THR A 6 24.69 33.69 32.07
N PHE A 7 23.39 33.47 31.84
CA PHE A 7 22.64 34.11 30.75
C PHE A 7 22.82 35.63 30.76
N PHE A 8 22.53 36.28 31.88
CA PHE A 8 22.65 37.74 31.96
C PHE A 8 24.09 38.23 31.82
N GLN A 9 25.06 37.45 32.29
CA GLN A 9 26.46 37.77 32.10
C GLN A 9 26.83 37.78 30.61
N GLU A 10 26.44 36.73 29.87
CA GLU A 10 26.68 36.61 28.44
C GLU A 10 25.94 37.70 27.64
N LEU A 11 24.68 37.94 27.98
CA LEU A 11 23.86 39.01 27.41
C LEU A 11 24.48 40.40 27.65
N ALA A 12 24.98 40.68 28.85
CA ALA A 12 25.67 41.94 29.14
C ALA A 12 26.98 42.07 28.34
N LEU A 13 27.74 40.99 28.15
CA LEU A 13 28.95 41.00 27.31
C LEU A 13 28.62 41.31 25.85
N GLN A 14 27.59 40.65 25.30
CA GLN A 14 27.19 40.84 23.90
C GLN A 14 26.61 42.23 23.65
N LYS A 15 25.86 42.79 24.61
CA LYS A 15 25.42 44.21 24.57
C LYS A 15 26.55 45.22 24.81
N GLY A 16 27.79 44.76 24.98
CA GLY A 16 28.97 45.61 25.16
C GLY A 16 29.19 46.12 26.59
N ASP A 17 28.32 45.78 27.55
CA ASP A 17 28.44 46.20 28.95
C ASP A 17 29.33 45.24 29.76
N LYS A 18 30.64 45.29 29.45
CA LYS A 18 31.66 44.50 30.15
C LYS A 18 31.69 44.74 31.67
N LYS A 19 31.27 45.93 32.12
CA LYS A 19 31.24 46.27 33.56
C LYS A 19 30.10 45.53 34.26
N LEU A 20 28.91 45.55 33.67
CA LEU A 20 27.76 44.82 34.17
C LEU A 20 27.98 43.32 34.15
N ALA A 21 28.56 42.77 33.08
CA ALA A 21 28.93 41.35 33.01
C ALA A 21 29.84 40.95 34.18
N LYS A 22 30.91 41.72 34.43
CA LYS A 22 31.83 41.48 35.55
C LYS A 22 31.16 41.65 36.92
N LYS A 23 30.14 42.51 37.01
CA LYS A 23 29.32 42.67 38.22
C LYS A 23 28.45 41.42 38.46
N ILE A 24 27.78 40.92 37.43
CA ILE A 24 26.95 39.71 37.49
C ILE A 24 27.81 38.50 37.87
N GLU A 25 28.99 38.34 37.25
CA GLU A 25 29.95 37.28 37.56
C GLU A 25 30.33 37.27 39.06
N LYS A 26 30.74 38.43 39.61
CA LYS A 26 31.10 38.56 41.03
C LYS A 26 29.92 38.26 41.95
N GLN A 27 28.72 38.72 41.60
CA GLN A 27 27.53 38.47 42.40
C GLN A 27 27.14 36.98 42.38
N SER A 28 27.21 36.34 41.21
CA SER A 28 27.01 34.90 41.03
C SER A 28 27.96 34.09 41.93
N ALA A 29 29.25 34.43 41.91
CA ALA A 29 30.26 33.80 42.77
C ALA A 29 29.94 34.01 44.27
N ALA A 30 29.51 35.20 44.68
CA ALA A 30 29.14 35.48 46.06
C ALA A 30 27.90 34.69 46.52
N PHE A 31 26.87 34.58 45.67
CA PHE A 31 25.69 33.75 45.95
C PHE A 31 26.06 32.28 46.08
N SER A 32 26.87 31.77 45.15
CA SER A 32 27.36 30.38 45.19
C SER A 32 28.12 30.08 46.48
N GLN A 33 29.02 30.96 46.91
CA GLN A 33 29.75 30.81 48.18
C GLN A 33 28.83 30.85 49.41
N LYS A 34 27.85 31.74 49.45
CA LYS A 34 26.85 31.79 50.55
C LYS A 34 26.01 30.51 50.58
N ASN A 35 25.58 30.03 49.42
CA ASN A 35 24.80 28.81 49.30
C ASN A 35 25.61 27.59 49.79
N LEU A 36 26.89 27.49 49.41
CA LEU A 36 27.78 26.43 49.87
C LEU A 36 27.89 26.41 51.40
N LYS A 37 28.06 27.58 52.04
CA LYS A 37 28.11 27.70 53.51
C LYS A 37 26.80 27.25 54.18
N LEU A 38 25.66 27.61 53.59
CA LEU A 38 24.32 27.18 54.04
C LEU A 38 23.98 25.72 53.68
N HIS A 39 24.89 24.97 53.07
CA HIS A 39 24.73 23.54 52.81
C HIS A 39 25.90 22.73 53.36
N GLN A 40 26.76 23.35 54.19
CA GLN A 40 27.81 22.63 54.89
C GLN A 40 27.18 21.64 55.87
N THR A 41 27.45 20.36 55.62
CA THR A 41 26.92 19.27 56.45
C THR A 41 27.90 18.92 57.57
N PRO A 42 27.41 18.62 58.78
CA PRO A 42 28.25 18.10 59.85
C PRO A 42 28.88 16.74 59.44
N ILE A 43 30.15 16.54 59.78
CA ILE A 43 30.85 15.27 59.56
C ILE A 43 30.76 14.44 60.85
N ASP A 44 30.32 13.19 60.73
CA ASP A 44 30.27 12.22 61.82
C ASP A 44 30.51 10.81 61.28
N SER A 45 31.29 10.00 62.00
CA SER A 45 31.63 8.63 61.61
C SER A 45 30.46 7.66 61.76
N ASN A 46 29.45 7.98 62.57
CA ASN A 46 28.22 7.20 62.72
C ASN A 46 27.13 7.70 61.74
N LYS A 47 26.68 6.82 60.84
CA LYS A 47 25.76 7.17 59.74
C LYS A 47 24.38 7.66 60.21
N GLN A 48 23.80 7.11 61.28
CA GLN A 48 22.50 7.53 61.79
C GLN A 48 22.57 8.89 62.48
N ILE A 49 23.58 9.06 63.35
CA ILE A 49 23.82 10.33 64.05
C ILE A 49 24.17 11.44 63.05
N ARG A 50 24.95 11.12 62.02
CA ARG A 50 25.25 12.05 60.92
C ARG A 50 23.98 12.52 60.23
N GLN A 51 23.05 11.62 59.92
CA GLN A 51 21.80 11.96 59.23
C GLN A 51 20.90 12.87 60.09
N GLU A 52 20.77 12.58 61.39
CA GLU A 52 20.04 13.44 62.32
C GLU A 52 20.66 14.84 62.44
N LYS A 53 22.01 14.90 62.54
CA LYS A 53 22.75 16.17 62.55
C LYS A 53 22.58 16.97 61.26
N ILE A 54 22.57 16.30 60.11
CA ILE A 54 22.28 16.92 58.81
C ILE A 54 20.86 17.50 58.80
N ASN A 55 19.85 16.71 59.18
CA ASN A 55 18.46 17.15 59.18
C ASN A 55 18.25 18.37 60.09
N LYS A 56 18.81 18.33 61.31
CA LYS A 56 18.74 19.44 62.27
C LYS A 56 19.47 20.69 61.78
N SER A 57 20.60 20.52 61.09
CA SER A 57 21.38 21.62 60.48
C SER A 57 20.60 22.28 59.35
N LEU A 58 20.03 21.48 58.43
CA LEU A 58 19.22 21.98 57.33
C LEU A 58 17.95 22.68 57.84
N GLN A 59 17.28 22.12 58.85
CA GLN A 59 16.11 22.75 59.46
C GLN A 59 16.44 24.10 60.11
N LYS A 60 17.61 24.23 60.76
CA LYS A 60 18.09 25.51 61.31
C LYS A 60 18.43 26.53 60.22
N GLN A 61 18.89 26.05 59.06
CA GLN A 61 19.32 26.90 57.95
C GLN A 61 18.19 27.19 56.94
N ALA A 62 17.06 26.48 57.01
CA ALA A 62 15.94 26.57 56.07
C ALA A 62 15.47 28.02 55.79
N ALA A 63 15.29 28.82 56.85
CA ALA A 63 14.91 30.23 56.70
C ALA A 63 15.97 31.09 55.99
N HIS A 64 17.25 30.80 56.23
CA HIS A 64 18.37 31.48 55.56
C HIS A 64 18.54 31.04 54.10
N ILE A 65 18.30 29.76 53.80
CA ILE A 65 18.30 29.23 52.44
C ILE A 65 17.17 29.88 51.65
N TYR A 66 15.96 29.92 52.23
CA TYR A 66 14.80 30.57 51.64
C TYR A 66 15.04 32.07 51.38
N SER A 67 15.64 32.79 52.35
CA SER A 67 15.93 34.21 52.17
C SER A 67 17.02 34.47 51.13
N LEU A 68 18.07 33.63 51.07
CA LEU A 68 19.11 33.72 50.04
C LEU A 68 18.54 33.44 48.65
N GLN A 69 17.63 32.49 48.54
CA GLN A 69 16.90 32.20 47.30
C GLN A 69 16.07 33.40 46.86
N LYS A 70 15.28 33.99 47.76
CA LYS A 70 14.48 35.19 47.45
C LYS A 70 15.33 36.38 47.01
N GLN A 71 16.47 36.62 47.67
CA GLN A 71 17.42 37.65 47.26
C GLN A 71 17.97 37.43 45.85
N LEU A 72 18.26 36.16 45.51
CA LEU A 72 18.72 35.81 44.18
C LEU A 72 17.62 36.01 43.13
N GLU A 73 16.37 35.67 43.45
CA GLU A 73 15.19 35.89 42.60
C GLU A 73 14.99 37.39 42.32
N GLU A 74 15.02 38.23 43.36
CA GLU A 74 14.90 39.69 43.22
C GLU A 74 16.03 40.32 42.38
N GLN A 75 17.24 39.77 42.44
CA GLN A 75 18.35 40.25 41.58
C GLN A 75 18.19 39.78 40.14
N VAL A 76 17.76 38.54 39.93
CA VAL A 76 17.44 37.99 38.60
C VAL A 76 16.34 38.81 37.93
N ASP A 77 15.29 39.17 38.66
CA ASP A 77 14.21 40.02 38.13
C ASP A 77 14.72 41.38 37.66
N LYS A 78 15.62 42.02 38.42
CA LYS A 78 16.25 43.28 38.00
C LYS A 78 17.07 43.13 36.72
N TYR A 79 17.73 42.00 36.54
CA TYR A 79 18.49 41.74 35.31
C TYR A 79 17.59 41.48 34.11
N TRP A 80 16.45 40.80 34.30
CA TRP A 80 15.41 40.71 33.28
C TRP A 80 14.96 42.11 32.84
N GLU A 81 14.54 42.95 33.78
CA GLU A 81 14.11 44.33 33.50
C GLU A 81 15.19 45.18 32.83
N GLN A 82 16.45 45.05 33.26
CA GLN A 82 17.54 45.88 32.78
C GLN A 82 18.06 45.46 31.40
N LEU A 83 18.16 44.16 31.14
CA LEU A 83 18.89 43.65 29.97
C LEU A 83 17.98 43.16 28.86
N ILE A 84 16.84 42.53 29.17
CA ILE A 84 15.94 41.97 28.16
C ILE A 84 14.52 41.89 28.72
N PRO A 85 13.87 43.04 28.93
CA PRO A 85 12.56 43.10 29.55
C PRO A 85 11.52 42.28 28.78
N GLU A 86 11.67 42.19 27.45
CA GLU A 86 10.81 41.38 26.56
C GLU A 86 10.72 39.88 26.94
N LEU A 87 11.76 39.28 27.53
CA LEU A 87 11.76 37.86 27.92
C LEU A 87 11.29 37.60 29.38
N SER A 88 10.90 38.64 30.11
CA SER A 88 10.53 38.51 31.53
C SER A 88 9.12 37.95 31.69
N LEU A 89 9.00 36.74 32.26
CA LEU A 89 7.69 36.07 32.46
C LEU A 89 6.83 36.68 33.59
N LYS A 90 7.25 37.82 34.19
CA LYS A 90 6.53 38.54 35.26
C LYS A 90 5.79 39.78 34.77
N GLN A 91 5.97 40.19 33.52
CA GLN A 91 5.28 41.37 33.00
C GLN A 91 3.80 41.06 32.74
N LYS A 92 2.92 41.94 33.22
CA LYS A 92 1.56 42.12 32.67
C LYS A 92 1.65 43.12 31.50
N PRO A 93 0.76 43.05 30.50
CA PRO A 93 0.91 43.78 29.24
C PRO A 93 1.13 45.29 29.44
N GLN A 94 2.02 45.89 28.67
CA GLN A 94 1.87 47.31 28.33
C GLN A 94 0.71 47.41 27.34
N GLU A 95 -0.41 48.01 27.77
CA GLU A 95 -1.46 48.47 26.87
C GLU A 95 -0.85 49.45 25.85
N GLN A 96 -0.63 48.99 24.62
CA GLN A 96 -0.54 49.88 23.47
C GLN A 96 -1.92 49.95 22.82
N GLU A 97 -2.56 51.13 22.97
CA GLU A 97 -3.81 51.48 22.31
C GLU A 97 -3.73 51.24 20.79
N LEU A 98 -4.39 50.18 20.31
CA LEU A 98 -4.80 50.07 18.92
C LEU A 98 -6.18 50.70 18.76
N GLN A 99 -6.21 52.02 18.50
CA GLN A 99 -7.41 52.66 17.97
C GLN A 99 -7.60 52.28 16.48
N PRO A 100 -8.82 51.96 16.02
CA PRO A 100 -9.08 51.72 14.61
C PRO A 100 -9.18 53.07 13.88
N LYS A 101 -8.19 53.42 13.06
CA LYS A 101 -8.37 54.45 12.02
C LYS A 101 -8.61 53.78 10.68
N LEU A 102 -9.90 53.70 10.29
CA LEU A 102 -10.27 53.59 8.89
C LEU A 102 -9.72 54.82 8.15
N ALA A 103 -8.70 54.62 7.32
CA ALA A 103 -8.31 55.57 6.30
C ALA A 103 -8.34 54.86 4.95
N SER A 104 -9.36 55.19 4.16
CA SER A 104 -9.42 54.87 2.73
C SER A 104 -8.21 55.48 2.05
N ARG A 105 -7.39 54.66 1.39
CA ARG A 105 -6.43 55.15 0.38
C ARG A 105 -6.27 54.10 -0.73
N THR A 106 -6.63 54.55 -1.92
CA THR A 106 -6.43 53.93 -3.22
C THR A 106 -4.98 53.48 -3.39
N ALA A 107 -4.77 52.19 -3.62
CA ALA A 107 -3.47 51.61 -3.94
C ALA A 107 -3.33 51.47 -5.46
N THR A 108 -2.43 52.26 -6.05
CA THR A 108 -1.73 51.87 -7.27
C THR A 108 -0.76 50.76 -6.92
N ALA A 109 -1.05 49.54 -7.40
CA ALA A 109 -0.27 48.35 -7.16
C ALA A 109 1.02 48.36 -7.99
N PHE A 110 2.17 48.41 -7.31
CA PHE A 110 3.34 47.66 -7.75
C PHE A 110 3.33 46.33 -7.02
N ALA A 111 3.44 45.23 -7.76
CA ALA A 111 3.47 43.88 -7.23
C ALA A 111 4.75 43.68 -6.39
N ALA A 112 4.64 43.92 -5.08
CA ALA A 112 5.53 43.34 -4.10
C ALA A 112 5.16 41.86 -3.95
N ALA A 113 6.16 40.98 -3.85
CA ALA A 113 5.93 39.60 -3.43
C ALA A 113 5.11 39.62 -2.13
N ALA A 114 4.08 38.78 -2.03
CA ALA A 114 3.28 38.69 -0.82
C ALA A 114 4.20 38.41 0.38
N PRO A 115 4.06 39.12 1.52
CA PRO A 115 4.88 38.84 2.69
C PRO A 115 4.66 37.38 3.09
N VAL A 116 5.75 36.63 3.28
CA VAL A 116 5.67 35.26 3.81
C VAL A 116 5.00 35.33 5.18
N LEU A 117 3.97 34.51 5.39
CA LEU A 117 3.18 34.49 6.61
C LEU A 117 4.06 34.09 7.81
N ASP A 118 3.86 34.75 8.94
CA ASP A 118 4.35 34.28 10.24
C ASP A 118 3.23 33.50 10.94
N PRO A 119 3.26 32.15 10.97
CA PRO A 119 2.04 31.39 11.23
C PRO A 119 1.53 31.46 12.67
N PHE A 120 2.40 31.81 13.62
CA PHE A 120 2.12 31.72 15.05
C PHE A 120 1.90 33.08 15.72
N GLU A 121 1.93 34.17 14.97
CA GLU A 121 1.72 35.51 15.51
C GLU A 121 0.26 35.79 15.89
N PRO A 122 -0.02 36.47 17.03
CA PRO A 122 0.95 36.96 18.00
C PRO A 122 1.50 35.85 18.91
N ASN A 123 2.81 35.82 19.15
CA ASN A 123 3.45 34.94 20.15
C ASN A 123 4.65 35.58 20.87
N ASP A 124 4.67 36.92 20.96
CA ASP A 124 5.74 37.72 21.58
C ASP A 124 5.95 37.51 23.09
N ASP A 125 4.99 36.89 23.79
CA ASP A 125 4.99 36.82 25.24
C ASP A 125 4.39 35.53 25.82
N VAL A 126 4.35 35.46 27.15
CA VAL A 126 3.81 34.31 27.89
C VAL A 126 2.32 34.07 27.62
N ASP A 127 1.53 35.13 27.54
CA ASP A 127 0.08 35.07 27.41
C ASP A 127 -0.35 34.66 25.99
N THR A 128 0.46 35.04 25.01
CA THR A 128 0.29 34.74 23.58
C THR A 128 1.07 33.52 23.09
N SER A 129 1.94 32.94 23.94
CA SER A 129 2.78 31.80 23.59
C SER A 129 2.04 30.61 22.96
N TYR A 130 2.67 30.03 21.91
CA TYR A 130 2.09 28.92 21.16
C TYR A 130 2.35 27.55 21.83
N PRO A 131 1.33 26.71 22.10
CA PRO A 131 1.54 25.41 22.72
C PRO A 131 2.26 24.42 21.78
N VAL A 132 3.28 23.74 22.28
CA VAL A 132 4.06 22.77 21.49
C VAL A 132 3.93 21.33 21.96
N THR A 133 4.05 20.42 21.00
CA THR A 133 3.97 18.98 21.15
C THR A 133 5.32 18.35 20.82
N SER A 134 5.77 17.43 21.68
CA SER A 134 7.01 16.69 21.47
C SER A 134 6.96 15.89 20.16
N GLY A 135 7.98 16.03 19.32
CA GLY A 135 8.09 15.35 18.02
C GLY A 135 7.48 16.13 16.84
N ASN A 136 6.83 17.27 17.09
CA ASN A 136 6.39 18.17 16.03
C ASN A 136 7.50 19.19 15.68
N PHE A 137 7.35 19.76 14.50
CA PHE A 137 8.22 20.79 13.94
C PHE A 137 7.41 22.07 13.72
N TYR A 138 8.02 23.21 14.00
CA TYR A 138 7.41 24.53 13.95
C TYR A 138 8.23 25.40 13.00
N ASN A 139 7.63 25.77 11.89
CA ASN A 139 8.23 26.61 10.86
C ASN A 139 7.71 28.04 11.04
N SER A 140 8.58 28.93 11.50
CA SER A 140 8.24 30.33 11.82
C SER A 140 9.41 31.26 11.47
N LYS A 141 9.27 32.56 11.71
CA LYS A 141 10.34 33.53 11.47
C LYS A 141 10.31 34.58 12.57
N LEU A 142 11.44 35.24 12.76
CA LEU A 142 11.45 36.53 13.43
C LEU A 142 11.22 37.57 12.33
N SER A 143 10.02 38.11 12.24
CA SER A 143 9.55 39.08 11.24
C SER A 143 10.12 40.48 11.45
N THR A 144 10.57 40.85 12.66
CA THR A 144 11.18 42.16 12.93
C THR A 144 12.41 42.06 13.85
N ALA A 145 13.25 43.10 13.88
CA ALA A 145 14.42 43.15 14.78
C ALA A 145 14.08 43.14 16.29
N LYS A 146 12.80 43.27 16.65
CA LYS A 146 12.31 43.20 18.04
C LYS A 146 11.44 41.98 18.32
N ASP A 147 11.16 41.20 17.29
CA ASP A 147 10.32 40.02 17.34
C ASP A 147 10.95 38.96 18.26
N LEU A 148 10.08 38.28 18.99
CA LEU A 148 10.40 37.23 19.94
C LEU A 148 9.35 36.13 19.82
N ASP A 149 9.69 34.96 19.31
CA ASP A 149 8.71 33.87 19.33
C ASP A 149 8.77 33.11 20.67
N MET A 150 7.65 33.06 21.40
CA MET A 150 7.47 32.22 22.58
C MET A 150 6.59 31.00 22.32
N TYR A 151 7.12 29.83 22.65
CA TYR A 151 6.42 28.54 22.62
C TYR A 151 6.25 27.99 24.03
N ARG A 152 5.14 27.30 24.32
CA ARG A 152 4.80 26.75 25.64
C ARG A 152 4.74 25.23 25.64
N PHE A 153 5.45 24.60 26.56
CA PHE A 153 5.33 23.17 26.85
C PHE A 153 4.86 22.94 28.29
N ASP A 154 3.70 22.31 28.43
CA ASP A 154 3.15 21.89 29.71
C ASP A 154 3.45 20.40 29.95
N SER A 155 4.31 20.09 30.91
CA SER A 155 4.87 18.73 31.02
C SER A 155 3.89 17.65 31.46
N GLY A 156 2.76 18.00 32.09
CA GLY A 156 1.85 17.02 32.67
C GLY A 156 2.59 16.02 33.57
N ALA A 157 2.41 14.72 33.41
CA ALA A 157 3.15 13.73 34.20
C ALA A 157 4.60 13.48 33.72
N GLN A 158 5.04 14.10 32.62
CA GLN A 158 6.32 13.81 31.98
C GLN A 158 7.51 14.29 32.83
N SER A 159 8.58 13.50 32.83
CA SER A 159 9.86 13.85 33.46
C SER A 159 11.03 13.26 32.68
N GLY A 160 12.22 13.82 32.87
CA GLY A 160 13.45 13.33 32.24
C GLY A 160 14.08 14.37 31.32
N GLU A 161 15.04 13.95 30.51
CA GLU A 161 15.78 14.84 29.63
C GLU A 161 15.05 15.06 28.30
N LEU A 162 14.83 16.32 27.92
CA LEU A 162 14.34 16.71 26.60
C LEU A 162 15.28 17.75 25.98
N THR A 163 15.19 17.88 24.65
CA THR A 163 16.00 18.80 23.86
C THR A 163 15.11 19.68 22.99
N VAL A 164 15.43 20.96 22.89
CA VAL A 164 14.86 21.87 21.88
C VAL A 164 15.97 22.18 20.88
N THR A 165 15.68 22.04 19.60
CA THR A 165 16.62 22.32 18.51
C THR A 165 16.03 23.39 17.62
N LEU A 166 16.82 24.43 17.34
CA LEU A 166 16.48 25.50 16.42
C LEU A 166 17.45 25.46 15.24
N ARG A 167 16.93 25.17 14.04
CA ARG A 167 17.66 25.29 12.78
C ARG A 167 17.46 26.69 12.23
N VAL A 168 18.54 27.45 12.26
CA VAL A 168 18.57 28.85 11.85
C VAL A 168 18.80 28.95 10.33
N PRO A 169 18.14 29.88 9.61
CA PRO A 169 18.43 30.15 8.21
C PRO A 169 19.91 30.46 7.96
N GLU A 170 20.44 30.07 6.80
CA GLU A 170 21.87 30.16 6.48
C GLU A 170 22.46 31.57 6.57
N ASP A 171 21.62 32.60 6.42
CA ASP A 171 21.99 34.01 6.42
C ASP A 171 21.62 34.77 7.70
N LYS A 172 21.09 34.06 8.72
CA LYS A 172 20.63 34.66 9.99
C LYS A 172 21.36 34.11 11.19
N ASN A 173 21.44 34.91 12.25
CA ASN A 173 21.89 34.49 13.58
C ASN A 173 20.74 34.64 14.59
N PHE A 174 20.05 33.53 14.86
CA PHE A 174 19.00 33.44 15.87
C PHE A 174 19.48 32.58 17.05
N ASP A 175 18.94 32.87 18.21
CA ASP A 175 19.32 32.34 19.49
C ASP A 175 18.13 31.63 20.15
N LEU A 176 18.41 30.72 21.08
CA LEU A 176 17.38 29.91 21.75
C LEU A 176 17.57 29.93 23.27
N ALA A 177 16.49 30.18 24.00
CA ALA A 177 16.44 30.02 25.45
C ALA A 177 15.28 29.13 25.88
N VAL A 178 15.50 28.32 26.92
CA VAL A 178 14.45 27.52 27.56
C VAL A 178 14.29 27.97 29.00
N MET A 179 13.08 28.35 29.36
CA MET A 179 12.72 28.88 30.66
C MET A 179 11.70 27.99 31.34
N GLN A 180 11.90 27.70 32.61
CA GLN A 180 10.91 27.11 33.50
C GLN A 180 10.13 28.26 34.16
N ALA A 181 8.80 28.16 34.16
CA ALA A 181 7.94 29.12 34.86
C ALA A 181 8.30 29.18 36.37
N PRO A 182 8.26 30.37 37.01
CA PRO A 182 7.85 31.65 36.44
C PRO A 182 9.01 32.58 36.03
N ASN A 183 10.30 32.18 36.03
CA ASN A 183 11.41 33.04 35.53
C ASN A 183 12.80 32.37 35.52
N LYS A 184 12.85 31.03 35.46
CA LYS A 184 14.10 30.29 35.62
C LYS A 184 14.60 29.76 34.28
N VAL A 185 15.62 30.40 33.70
CA VAL A 185 16.36 29.81 32.57
C VAL A 185 16.95 28.46 32.98
N VAL A 186 16.54 27.40 32.29
CA VAL A 186 17.06 26.03 32.49
C VAL A 186 18.15 25.70 31.48
N GLY A 187 18.14 26.33 30.31
CA GLY A 187 19.22 26.26 29.33
C GLY A 187 19.10 27.34 28.26
N MET A 188 20.19 27.58 27.52
CA MET A 188 20.25 28.51 26.40
C MET A 188 21.32 28.05 25.41
N SER A 189 21.24 28.54 24.18
CA SER A 189 22.24 28.36 23.14
C SER A 189 22.25 29.63 22.28
N THR A 190 23.39 30.32 22.27
CA THR A 190 23.60 31.63 21.61
C THR A 190 24.87 31.63 20.77
N ARG A 191 25.04 30.59 19.95
CA ARG A 191 26.30 30.36 19.25
C ARG A 191 26.42 31.39 18.12
N GLY A 192 27.43 32.25 18.19
CA GLY A 192 27.63 33.25 17.14
C GLY A 192 27.91 32.64 15.77
N GLY A 193 27.38 33.28 14.73
CA GLY A 193 27.58 32.92 13.32
C GLY A 193 26.26 32.62 12.63
N VAL A 194 26.19 32.88 11.32
CA VAL A 194 24.95 32.65 10.56
C VAL A 194 24.71 31.17 10.26
N GLY A 195 23.45 30.73 10.21
CA GLY A 195 23.07 29.35 9.90
C GLY A 195 23.44 28.32 10.96
N VAL A 196 23.89 28.76 12.13
CA VAL A 196 24.32 27.86 13.20
C VAL A 196 23.09 27.27 13.89
N THR A 197 23.03 25.93 13.99
CA THR A 197 21.97 25.27 14.76
C THR A 197 22.19 25.47 16.27
N GLU A 198 21.13 25.93 16.94
CA GLU A 198 21.06 26.08 18.39
C GLU A 198 20.41 24.85 19.01
N ASN A 199 20.93 24.38 20.15
CA ASN A 199 20.42 23.19 20.84
C ASN A 199 20.44 23.39 22.35
N VAL A 200 19.31 23.15 23.01
CA VAL A 200 19.19 23.23 24.47
C VAL A 200 18.62 21.94 25.02
N THR A 201 19.42 21.23 25.81
CA THR A 201 19.01 20.03 26.56
C THR A 201 18.76 20.38 28.02
N PHE A 202 17.63 19.95 28.57
CA PHE A 202 17.21 20.29 29.93
C PHE A 202 16.40 19.18 30.60
N GLN A 203 16.38 19.20 31.93
CA GLN A 203 15.64 18.23 32.75
C GLN A 203 14.22 18.73 33.02
N VAL A 204 13.24 17.99 32.53
CA VAL A 204 11.81 18.20 32.72
C VAL A 204 11.35 17.61 34.04
N GLN A 205 10.53 18.39 34.75
CA GLN A 205 9.84 17.98 35.96
C GLN A 205 8.34 17.81 35.67
N PRO A 206 7.65 16.87 36.36
CA PRO A 206 6.21 16.75 36.25
C PRO A 206 5.49 18.04 36.66
N ASN A 207 4.34 18.28 36.04
CA ASN A 207 3.39 19.35 36.29
C ASN A 207 4.05 20.74 36.28
N THR A 208 4.94 20.95 35.30
CA THR A 208 5.75 22.15 35.18
C THR A 208 5.64 22.71 33.77
N THR A 209 5.40 24.02 33.66
CA THR A 209 5.38 24.74 32.39
C THR A 209 6.76 25.26 32.03
N TYR A 210 7.12 25.07 30.77
CA TYR A 210 8.34 25.56 30.16
C TYR A 210 8.00 26.44 28.96
N TYR A 211 8.84 27.45 28.71
CA TYR A 211 8.76 28.32 27.55
C TYR A 211 10.04 28.22 26.73
N PHE A 212 9.90 28.10 25.41
CA PHE A 212 11.00 28.14 24.46
C PHE A 212 10.94 29.48 23.74
N SER A 213 12.00 30.24 23.85
CA SER A 213 12.09 31.57 23.25
C SER A 213 13.10 31.57 22.14
N VAL A 214 12.65 31.89 20.94
CA VAL A 214 13.49 32.14 19.77
C VAL A 214 13.60 33.65 19.60
N PHE A 215 14.83 34.17 19.53
CA PHE A 215 15.09 35.60 19.44
C PHE A 215 16.40 35.85 18.70
N SER A 216 16.77 37.11 18.44
CA SER A 216 18.10 37.43 17.92
C SER A 216 18.83 38.45 18.79
N MET A 217 19.96 38.03 19.35
CA MET A 217 20.90 38.92 20.04
C MET A 217 21.56 39.91 19.09
N SER A 218 21.76 39.49 17.84
CA SER A 218 22.28 40.32 16.75
C SER A 218 21.24 41.29 16.18
N ARG A 219 19.97 41.21 16.61
CA ARG A 219 18.83 41.91 16.00
C ARG A 219 18.58 41.50 14.54
N ASP A 220 19.03 40.31 14.16
CA ASP A 220 18.70 39.72 12.87
C ASP A 220 17.22 39.34 12.84
N PHE A 221 16.62 39.47 11.66
CA PHE A 221 15.25 39.09 11.38
C PHE A 221 15.15 38.69 9.90
N SER A 222 14.05 38.04 9.52
CA SER A 222 13.79 37.63 8.15
C SER A 222 12.36 37.92 7.72
N GLU A 223 12.21 38.52 6.54
CA GLU A 223 10.90 38.73 5.91
C GLU A 223 10.51 37.57 4.98
N THR A 224 11.47 36.69 4.66
CA THR A 224 11.34 35.71 3.56
C THR A 224 11.73 34.28 3.94
N THR A 225 12.65 34.09 4.88
CA THR A 225 13.18 32.77 5.28
C THR A 225 12.78 32.44 6.70
N SER A 226 12.24 31.23 6.88
CA SER A 226 11.80 30.72 8.18
C SER A 226 12.87 29.87 8.84
N TYR A 227 12.92 29.88 10.17
CA TYR A 227 13.64 28.88 10.96
C TYR A 227 12.77 27.64 11.17
N LEU A 228 13.40 26.53 11.56
CA LEU A 228 12.69 25.32 12.00
C LEU A 228 13.01 24.99 13.45
N LEU A 229 12.01 25.08 14.32
CA LEU A 229 12.09 24.66 15.72
C LEU A 229 11.57 23.22 15.85
N SER A 230 12.32 22.34 16.50
CA SER A 230 11.86 21.00 16.86
C SER A 230 11.99 20.78 18.36
N PHE A 231 11.01 20.07 18.91
CA PHE A 231 10.95 19.78 20.34
C PHE A 231 11.03 18.28 20.60
N SER A 232 12.18 17.85 21.12
CA SER A 232 12.50 16.50 21.52
C SER A 232 12.30 15.48 20.40
N LYS A 233 12.32 14.19 20.76
CA LYS A 233 12.23 13.08 19.81
C LYS A 233 10.83 12.92 19.25
N ILE A 234 10.77 12.41 18.02
CA ILE A 234 9.52 11.99 17.40
C ILE A 234 9.05 10.73 18.14
N THR A 235 7.87 10.79 18.75
CA THR A 235 7.33 9.66 19.52
C THR A 235 6.16 8.97 18.84
N THR A 236 5.42 9.69 18.00
CA THR A 236 4.24 9.19 17.30
C THR A 236 4.61 8.09 16.31
N VAL A 237 3.95 6.94 16.43
CA VAL A 237 4.20 5.78 15.57
C VAL A 237 3.15 5.71 14.46
N LEU A 238 3.60 5.72 13.21
CA LEU A 238 2.77 5.38 12.06
C LEU A 238 2.78 3.86 11.90
N ASN A 239 1.62 3.23 12.08
CA ASN A 239 1.47 1.79 11.98
C ASN A 239 1.00 1.38 10.59
N LEU A 240 1.47 0.23 10.12
CA LEU A 240 1.08 -0.32 8.83
C LEU A 240 -0.44 -0.58 8.76
N ALA A 241 -1.07 -0.16 7.66
CA ALA A 241 -2.51 -0.24 7.40
C ALA A 241 -3.39 0.36 8.50
N LYS A 242 -2.86 1.28 9.32
CA LYS A 242 -3.58 2.03 10.35
C LYS A 242 -3.44 3.52 10.09
N PRO A 243 -4.36 4.12 9.31
CA PRO A 243 -4.28 5.53 8.96
C PRO A 243 -4.34 6.45 10.18
N ILE A 244 -3.71 7.62 10.07
CA ILE A 244 -3.75 8.69 11.07
C ILE A 244 -4.38 9.93 10.42
N ASP A 245 -5.39 10.48 11.09
CA ASP A 245 -6.02 11.72 10.68
C ASP A 245 -5.25 12.91 11.28
N ILE A 246 -4.88 13.87 10.43
CA ILE A 246 -4.04 15.01 10.77
C ILE A 246 -4.85 16.28 10.52
N SER A 247 -4.95 17.13 11.54
CA SER A 247 -5.55 18.45 11.43
C SER A 247 -4.73 19.41 12.28
N LEU A 248 -3.84 20.15 11.64
CA LEU A 248 -2.91 21.07 12.29
C LEU A 248 -2.96 22.45 11.62
N PRO A 249 -2.71 23.53 12.38
CA PRO A 249 -2.65 24.88 11.81
C PRO A 249 -1.43 25.06 10.91
N THR A 250 -1.39 26.20 10.22
CA THR A 250 -0.24 26.58 9.37
C THR A 250 1.04 26.62 10.21
N GLY A 251 2.17 26.22 9.63
CA GLY A 251 3.48 26.25 10.29
C GLY A 251 3.81 25.04 11.16
N GLU A 252 2.81 24.27 11.62
CA GLU A 252 3.03 23.07 12.44
C GLU A 252 3.04 21.80 11.59
N THR A 253 4.11 21.00 11.72
CA THR A 253 4.30 19.74 10.99
C THR A 253 4.54 18.57 11.95
N PRO A 254 3.74 17.50 11.89
CA PRO A 254 3.94 16.34 12.75
C PRO A 254 5.00 15.40 12.17
N GLY A 255 5.90 14.91 13.02
CA GLY A 255 6.80 13.81 12.69
C GLY A 255 6.18 12.46 13.04
N TYR A 256 6.39 11.45 12.18
CA TYR A 256 6.00 10.07 12.46
C TYR A 256 7.16 9.10 12.34
N ARG A 257 7.24 8.15 13.27
CA ARG A 257 8.15 7.00 13.19
C ARG A 257 7.47 5.82 12.53
N PHE A 258 8.11 5.27 11.52
CA PHE A 258 7.69 4.04 10.86
C PHE A 258 8.82 3.01 10.93
N THR A 259 8.61 1.91 11.64
CA THR A 259 9.54 0.78 11.66
C THR A 259 9.04 -0.29 10.70
N ALA A 260 9.80 -0.56 9.63
CA ALA A 260 9.39 -1.52 8.61
C ALA A 260 9.35 -2.94 9.20
N PRO A 261 8.20 -3.63 9.27
CA PRO A 261 8.12 -4.96 9.87
C PRO A 261 8.81 -6.04 9.01
N VAL A 262 8.86 -5.84 7.69
CA VAL A 262 9.51 -6.73 6.72
C VAL A 262 10.27 -5.90 5.67
N THR A 263 11.28 -6.49 5.03
CA THR A 263 11.95 -5.85 3.90
C THR A 263 11.02 -5.87 2.69
N GLY A 264 10.85 -4.72 2.03
CA GLY A 264 9.98 -4.62 0.85
C GLY A 264 9.69 -3.18 0.45
N THR A 265 8.90 -3.01 -0.60
CA THR A 265 8.41 -1.71 -1.04
C THR A 265 7.17 -1.31 -0.25
N TYR A 266 7.20 -0.11 0.34
CA TYR A 266 6.10 0.50 1.07
C TYR A 266 5.55 1.70 0.30
N ARG A 267 4.26 1.96 0.50
CA ARG A 267 3.56 3.16 0.07
C ARG A 267 3.24 4.01 1.29
N PHE A 268 3.64 5.27 1.26
CA PHE A 268 3.13 6.30 2.17
C PHE A 268 2.27 7.22 1.34
N TYR A 269 1.01 7.44 1.71
CA TYR A 269 0.12 8.28 0.92
C TYR A 269 -0.83 9.08 1.80
N THR A 270 -1.24 10.23 1.28
CA THR A 270 -2.28 11.07 1.88
C THR A 270 -3.63 10.83 1.22
N SER A 271 -4.70 11.11 1.95
CA SER A 271 -6.09 10.96 1.50
C SER A 271 -6.98 11.92 2.29
N PRO A 272 -8.27 12.05 1.97
CA PRO A 272 -9.16 12.94 2.71
C PRO A 272 -9.20 12.58 4.20
N TYR A 273 -9.23 13.60 5.06
CA TYR A 273 -9.40 13.42 6.50
C TYR A 273 -10.64 12.55 6.80
N GLY A 274 -10.53 11.57 7.69
CA GLY A 274 -11.62 10.63 7.97
C GLY A 274 -11.81 9.56 6.89
N GLY A 275 -11.08 9.62 5.78
CA GLY A 275 -11.18 8.72 4.62
C GLY A 275 -12.28 9.11 3.63
N PHE A 276 -12.89 10.28 3.80
CA PHE A 276 -13.93 10.83 2.92
C PHE A 276 -13.86 12.36 2.94
N GLY A 277 -14.42 13.01 1.92
CA GLY A 277 -14.49 14.48 1.88
C GLY A 277 -13.59 15.11 0.83
N ALA A 278 -13.34 16.41 0.99
CA ALA A 278 -12.63 17.22 0.01
C ALA A 278 -11.14 16.84 -0.06
N PRO A 279 -10.52 16.89 -1.25
CA PRO A 279 -9.09 16.72 -1.38
C PRO A 279 -8.34 17.88 -0.72
N PHE A 280 -7.14 17.60 -0.22
CA PHE A 280 -6.24 18.59 0.37
C PHE A 280 -4.87 18.45 -0.27
N ASP A 281 -4.26 19.56 -0.66
CA ASP A 281 -2.99 19.57 -1.37
C ASP A 281 -1.82 19.32 -0.40
N THR A 282 -1.11 18.21 -0.56
CA THR A 282 -0.12 17.75 0.41
C THR A 282 1.26 17.57 -0.18
N VAL A 283 2.27 17.49 0.70
CA VAL A 283 3.60 17.00 0.36
C VAL A 283 3.99 15.94 1.38
N LEU A 284 4.59 14.86 0.90
CA LEU A 284 5.19 13.82 1.73
C LEU A 284 6.71 13.86 1.64
N SER A 285 7.36 13.55 2.75
CA SER A 285 8.80 13.36 2.82
C SER A 285 9.15 12.20 3.75
N VAL A 286 10.11 11.37 3.35
CA VAL A 286 10.61 10.24 4.13
C VAL A 286 12.11 10.42 4.35
N PHE A 287 12.57 10.21 5.59
CA PHE A 287 13.97 10.37 6.00
C PHE A 287 14.51 9.10 6.68
N ARG A 288 15.84 8.90 6.62
CA ARG A 288 16.54 7.83 7.34
C ARG A 288 16.83 8.16 8.80
N ASP A 289 16.85 9.44 9.15
CA ASP A 289 17.24 9.93 10.47
C ASP A 289 16.21 10.90 11.06
N GLU A 290 16.19 10.96 12.39
CA GLU A 290 15.26 11.80 13.16
C GLU A 290 15.54 13.30 12.98
N GLN A 291 16.77 13.65 12.60
CA GLN A 291 17.21 15.02 12.39
C GLN A 291 16.83 15.54 10.99
N LEU A 292 16.17 14.73 10.16
CA LEU A 292 15.72 15.10 8.81
C LEU A 292 16.87 15.53 7.89
N GLN A 293 18.06 14.94 8.04
CA GLN A 293 19.25 15.29 7.24
C GLN A 293 19.44 14.38 6.02
N GLN A 294 18.93 13.15 6.08
CA GLN A 294 19.09 12.12 5.06
C GLN A 294 17.72 11.80 4.47
N ALA A 295 17.27 12.68 3.57
CA ALA A 295 16.07 12.44 2.79
C ALA A 295 16.21 11.17 1.96
N LEU A 296 15.21 10.29 2.06
CA LEU A 296 15.06 9.14 1.16
C LEU A 296 14.32 9.54 -0.10
N LYS A 297 13.17 10.21 0.08
CA LYS A 297 12.27 10.56 -1.01
C LYS A 297 11.29 11.62 -0.53
N PHE A 298 10.88 12.47 -1.45
CA PHE A 298 9.79 13.43 -1.29
C PHE A 298 8.87 13.31 -2.50
N ASN A 299 7.61 13.67 -2.32
CA ASN A 299 6.64 13.74 -3.41
C ASN A 299 5.44 14.59 -3.00
N ASP A 300 4.91 15.40 -3.91
CA ASP A 300 3.71 16.20 -3.75
C ASP A 300 2.49 15.58 -4.45
N GLU A 301 2.67 14.88 -5.57
CA GLU A 301 1.56 14.32 -6.35
C GLU A 301 1.58 12.78 -6.44
N ALA A 302 0.50 12.10 -6.03
CA ALA A 302 0.37 10.64 -6.09
C ALA A 302 0.32 10.11 -7.53
N VAL A 303 -0.28 10.89 -8.42
CA VAL A 303 -0.29 10.78 -9.88
C VAL A 303 -0.32 12.21 -10.42
N ASP A 304 0.20 12.44 -11.63
CA ASP A 304 0.30 13.77 -12.22
C ASP A 304 -1.02 14.56 -12.10
N GLY A 305 -0.96 15.72 -11.41
CA GLY A 305 -2.09 16.60 -11.13
C GLY A 305 -2.99 16.20 -9.93
N SER A 306 -2.60 15.20 -9.14
CA SER A 306 -3.27 14.85 -7.88
C SER A 306 -2.87 15.80 -6.75
N LEU A 307 -3.87 16.29 -6.00
CA LEU A 307 -3.63 17.07 -4.77
C LEU A 307 -3.05 16.22 -3.62
N PHE A 308 -3.32 14.91 -3.61
CA PHE A 308 -2.71 14.02 -2.62
C PHE A 308 -1.39 13.47 -3.13
N SER A 309 -0.50 13.15 -2.20
CA SER A 309 0.85 12.64 -2.46
C SER A 309 0.94 11.14 -2.18
N GLU A 310 1.77 10.43 -2.93
CA GLU A 310 2.14 9.03 -2.64
C GLU A 310 3.65 8.82 -2.84
N ILE A 311 4.32 8.19 -1.86
CA ILE A 311 5.71 7.78 -1.97
C ILE A 311 5.78 6.26 -1.95
N LYS A 312 6.32 5.68 -3.03
CA LYS A 312 6.79 4.29 -3.06
C LYS A 312 8.29 4.21 -2.77
N VAL A 313 8.69 3.46 -1.75
CA VAL A 313 10.09 3.34 -1.31
C VAL A 313 10.40 1.95 -0.73
N SER A 314 11.56 1.41 -1.05
CA SER A 314 12.05 0.15 -0.50
C SER A 314 12.68 0.37 0.87
N LEU A 315 12.24 -0.38 1.87
CA LEU A 315 12.68 -0.26 3.26
C LEU A 315 13.16 -1.61 3.81
N ASP A 316 14.08 -1.55 4.77
CA ASP A 316 14.71 -2.72 5.39
C ASP A 316 14.00 -3.09 6.69
N ALA A 317 13.75 -4.40 6.89
CA ALA A 317 13.12 -4.91 8.10
C ALA A 317 13.82 -4.44 9.38
N GLY A 318 13.03 -3.97 10.35
CA GLY A 318 13.51 -3.51 11.66
C GLY A 318 14.13 -2.11 11.67
N VAL A 319 14.33 -1.48 10.52
CA VAL A 319 14.84 -0.11 10.44
C VAL A 319 13.69 0.87 10.66
N THR A 320 13.95 1.92 11.45
CA THR A 320 13.00 3.02 11.68
C THR A 320 13.30 4.17 10.74
N TYR A 321 12.25 4.64 10.06
CA TYR A 321 12.25 5.78 9.16
C TYR A 321 11.31 6.86 9.70
N PHE A 322 11.48 8.08 9.21
CA PHE A 322 10.70 9.23 9.66
C PHE A 322 9.89 9.79 8.49
N VAL A 323 8.59 9.92 8.69
CA VAL A 323 7.63 10.36 7.67
C VAL A 323 7.03 11.68 8.12
N LEU A 324 7.08 12.67 7.24
CA LEU A 324 6.44 13.97 7.41
C LEU A 324 5.38 14.14 6.33
N ALA A 325 4.26 14.73 6.73
CA ALA A 325 3.22 15.21 5.83
C ALA A 325 3.05 16.71 6.08
N THR A 326 3.03 17.51 5.02
CA THR A 326 2.82 18.96 5.05
C THR A 326 1.77 19.38 4.03
N SER A 327 1.30 20.62 4.11
CA SER A 327 0.57 21.27 3.02
C SER A 327 1.53 21.63 1.89
N PHE A 328 1.10 21.52 0.62
CA PHE A 328 1.83 22.09 -0.51
C PHE A 328 1.84 23.62 -0.47
N ASP A 329 0.67 24.19 -0.19
CA ASP A 329 0.51 25.62 0.08
C ASP A 329 0.93 25.90 1.53
N SER A 330 2.14 26.43 1.70
CA SER A 330 2.72 26.72 3.01
C SER A 330 1.96 27.79 3.81
N THR A 331 0.97 28.47 3.22
CA THR A 331 0.10 29.41 3.93
C THR A 331 -1.09 28.73 4.61
N LYS A 332 -1.30 27.43 4.36
CA LYS A 332 -2.39 26.64 4.93
C LYS A 332 -1.90 25.60 5.93
N GLY A 333 -2.71 25.35 6.94
CA GLY A 333 -2.55 24.21 7.85
C GLY A 333 -2.86 22.90 7.15
N LEU A 334 -2.34 21.79 7.66
CA LEU A 334 -2.57 20.48 7.08
C LEU A 334 -3.89 19.88 7.56
N HIS A 335 -4.73 19.42 6.61
CA HIS A 335 -5.94 18.67 6.91
C HIS A 335 -6.08 17.44 6.00
N ALA A 336 -5.47 16.33 6.40
CA ALA A 336 -5.39 15.12 5.60
C ALA A 336 -5.27 13.86 6.45
N ARG A 337 -5.46 12.69 5.84
CA ARG A 337 -5.20 11.38 6.42
C ARG A 337 -3.91 10.79 5.86
N LEU A 338 -2.97 10.41 6.71
CA LEU A 338 -1.72 9.72 6.34
C LEU A 338 -1.86 8.21 6.52
N THR A 339 -1.47 7.43 5.52
CA THR A 339 -1.45 5.97 5.58
C THR A 339 -0.09 5.42 5.16
N ALA A 340 0.39 4.40 5.86
CA ALA A 340 1.47 3.52 5.41
C ALA A 340 0.90 2.15 5.06
N ALA A 341 1.23 1.63 3.89
CA ALA A 341 0.84 0.30 3.43
C ALA A 341 2.01 -0.38 2.70
N LEU A 342 1.95 -1.69 2.54
CA LEU A 342 2.85 -2.39 1.63
C LEU A 342 2.40 -2.19 0.17
N ASP A 343 3.34 -2.04 -0.74
CA ASP A 343 3.09 -2.09 -2.19
C ASP A 343 3.05 -3.55 -2.66
N ALA A 344 2.11 -4.30 -2.07
CA ALA A 344 1.95 -5.72 -2.32
C ALA A 344 1.48 -5.96 -3.76
N SER A 345 2.13 -6.90 -4.43
CA SER A 345 1.74 -7.34 -5.78
C SER A 345 1.85 -8.86 -5.87
N ALA A 346 1.08 -9.48 -6.75
CA ALA A 346 1.13 -10.91 -6.96
C ALA A 346 1.28 -11.22 -8.45
N SER A 347 1.99 -12.30 -8.76
CA SER A 347 2.14 -12.79 -10.12
C SER A 347 1.98 -14.31 -10.17
N VAL A 348 1.56 -14.81 -11.33
CA VAL A 348 1.55 -16.24 -11.63
C VAL A 348 2.88 -16.65 -12.26
N VAL A 349 3.36 -17.88 -11.98
CA VAL A 349 4.63 -18.41 -12.51
C VAL A 349 4.50 -18.87 -13.96
N SER A 350 3.55 -19.77 -14.24
CA SER A 350 3.26 -20.23 -15.60
C SER A 350 2.27 -19.31 -16.31
N ALA A 351 2.49 -19.06 -17.59
CA ALA A 351 1.55 -18.31 -18.44
C ALA A 351 0.37 -19.17 -18.91
N ALA A 352 0.53 -20.48 -18.90
CA ALA A 352 -0.48 -21.45 -19.30
C ALA A 352 -0.31 -22.75 -18.52
N LEU A 353 -1.43 -23.44 -18.25
CA LEU A 353 -1.47 -24.84 -17.86
C LEU A 353 -2.05 -25.67 -19.00
N HIS A 354 -1.55 -26.89 -19.17
CA HIS A 354 -1.98 -27.78 -20.24
C HIS A 354 -2.86 -28.91 -19.70
N GLU A 355 -3.90 -29.20 -20.46
CA GLU A 355 -4.71 -30.40 -20.31
C GLU A 355 -3.83 -31.66 -20.26
N SER A 356 -4.26 -32.64 -19.46
CA SER A 356 -3.57 -33.91 -19.37
C SER A 356 -3.59 -34.67 -20.70
N SER A 357 -2.71 -35.66 -20.83
CA SER A 357 -2.69 -36.56 -21.98
C SER A 357 -3.96 -37.40 -22.14
N ALA A 358 -4.85 -37.44 -21.13
CA ALA A 358 -6.15 -38.08 -21.25
C ALA A 358 -7.10 -37.31 -22.20
N ASN A 359 -6.84 -36.02 -22.45
CA ASN A 359 -7.62 -35.17 -23.35
C ASN A 359 -9.12 -35.21 -23.02
N ASP A 360 -9.46 -35.13 -21.73
CA ASP A 360 -10.81 -35.29 -21.19
C ASP A 360 -11.22 -34.12 -20.27
N GLY A 361 -10.61 -32.95 -20.47
CA GLY A 361 -10.78 -31.75 -19.69
C GLY A 361 -10.06 -31.76 -18.34
N THR A 362 -9.32 -32.82 -17.98
CA THR A 362 -8.53 -32.87 -16.74
C THR A 362 -7.22 -32.09 -16.85
N LEU A 363 -6.80 -31.47 -15.75
CA LEU A 363 -5.51 -30.77 -15.61
C LEU A 363 -4.67 -31.47 -14.53
N THR A 364 -3.41 -31.76 -14.84
CA THR A 364 -2.45 -32.31 -13.86
C THR A 364 -1.40 -31.31 -13.42
N GLU A 365 -1.15 -30.29 -14.25
CA GLU A 365 -0.25 -29.19 -13.92
C GLU A 365 -0.84 -28.30 -12.81
N THR A 366 0.03 -27.67 -12.03
CA THR A 366 -0.34 -26.74 -10.96
C THR A 366 0.17 -25.34 -11.27
N GLN A 367 -0.62 -24.32 -10.93
CA GLN A 367 -0.19 -22.94 -11.01
C GLN A 367 0.37 -22.47 -9.67
N THR A 368 1.52 -21.78 -9.70
CA THR A 368 2.06 -21.10 -8.50
C THR A 368 1.75 -19.61 -8.57
N VAL A 369 1.25 -19.05 -7.46
CA VAL A 369 1.08 -17.61 -7.23
C VAL A 369 2.18 -17.15 -6.30
N VAL A 370 2.90 -16.10 -6.69
CA VAL A 370 4.00 -15.50 -5.92
C VAL A 370 3.58 -14.10 -5.48
N LEU A 371 3.61 -13.85 -4.17
CA LEU A 371 3.41 -12.54 -3.56
C LEU A 371 4.76 -11.83 -3.40
N LYS A 372 4.81 -10.57 -3.83
CA LYS A 372 5.90 -9.62 -3.59
C LYS A 372 5.46 -8.58 -2.57
N ASN A 373 6.42 -8.09 -1.78
CA ASN A 373 6.22 -7.04 -0.76
C ASN A 373 5.07 -7.35 0.21
N GLY A 374 5.04 -8.57 0.77
CA GLY A 374 4.01 -8.95 1.74
C GLY A 374 4.14 -10.39 2.21
N THR A 375 3.30 -10.75 3.18
CA THR A 375 3.18 -12.13 3.63
C THR A 375 1.72 -12.54 3.76
N PHE A 376 1.42 -13.75 3.35
CA PHE A 376 0.11 -14.36 3.50
C PHE A 376 -0.15 -14.74 4.96
N THR A 377 -1.37 -14.46 5.43
CA THR A 377 -1.88 -15.05 6.69
C THR A 377 -1.95 -16.58 6.55
N SER A 378 -1.97 -17.30 7.67
CA SER A 378 -1.98 -18.77 7.66
C SER A 378 -3.23 -19.37 6.98
N ASP A 379 -4.33 -18.64 6.97
CA ASP A 379 -5.61 -19.04 6.39
C ASP A 379 -5.88 -18.45 4.99
N ALA A 380 -4.90 -17.75 4.39
CA ALA A 380 -5.08 -17.02 3.14
C ALA A 380 -5.68 -17.87 2.01
N ALA A 381 -5.22 -19.11 1.84
CA ALA A 381 -5.65 -20.01 0.78
C ALA A 381 -7.18 -20.23 0.73
N SER A 382 -7.86 -20.20 1.87
CA SER A 382 -9.31 -20.44 1.95
C SER A 382 -10.17 -19.26 1.50
N PHE A 383 -9.58 -18.09 1.26
CA PHE A 383 -10.29 -16.86 0.91
C PHE A 383 -9.87 -16.29 -0.45
N VAL A 384 -8.88 -16.91 -1.10
CA VAL A 384 -8.44 -16.54 -2.44
C VAL A 384 -9.48 -17.00 -3.45
N THR A 385 -9.78 -16.13 -4.42
CA THR A 385 -10.72 -16.43 -5.50
C THR A 385 -9.96 -16.56 -6.81
N VAL A 386 -10.21 -17.65 -7.54
CA VAL A 386 -9.74 -17.83 -8.92
C VAL A 386 -10.91 -17.52 -9.85
N HIS A 387 -10.73 -16.56 -10.74
CA HIS A 387 -11.76 -16.08 -11.64
C HIS A 387 -11.69 -16.77 -13.01
N ASN A 388 -12.81 -16.79 -13.73
CA ASN A 388 -12.93 -17.30 -15.10
C ASN A 388 -12.55 -18.79 -15.25
N VAL A 389 -12.80 -19.58 -14.21
CA VAL A 389 -12.57 -21.03 -14.25
C VAL A 389 -13.62 -21.68 -15.16
N PRO A 390 -13.22 -22.49 -16.16
CA PRO A 390 -14.14 -23.23 -17.02
C PRO A 390 -15.11 -24.11 -16.23
N THR A 391 -16.36 -24.19 -16.70
CA THR A 391 -17.39 -25.05 -16.09
C THR A 391 -16.90 -26.49 -15.96
N GLY A 392 -17.10 -27.09 -14.79
CA GLY A 392 -16.69 -28.45 -14.47
C GLY A 392 -15.30 -28.56 -13.80
N LEU A 393 -14.49 -27.50 -13.86
CA LEU A 393 -13.27 -27.38 -13.06
C LEU A 393 -13.52 -26.67 -11.73
N GLN A 394 -12.81 -27.09 -10.69
CA GLN A 394 -12.82 -26.47 -9.37
C GLN A 394 -11.39 -26.19 -8.90
N PRO A 395 -11.03 -24.93 -8.59
CA PRO A 395 -9.71 -24.60 -8.10
C PRO A 395 -9.56 -25.02 -6.63
N LEU A 396 -8.48 -25.74 -6.34
CA LEU A 396 -8.02 -26.07 -5.00
C LEU A 396 -6.75 -25.25 -4.71
N VAL A 397 -6.89 -24.24 -3.84
CA VAL A 397 -5.78 -23.37 -3.45
C VAL A 397 -5.15 -23.89 -2.16
N THR A 398 -3.82 -24.02 -2.14
CA THR A 398 -3.05 -24.41 -0.96
C THR A 398 -1.94 -23.41 -0.68
N ARG A 399 -1.67 -23.13 0.59
CA ARG A 399 -0.58 -22.24 0.99
C ARG A 399 0.71 -23.04 1.10
N VAL A 400 1.69 -22.72 0.26
CA VAL A 400 3.00 -23.41 0.26
C VAL A 400 3.91 -22.82 1.34
N ASN A 401 3.99 -21.49 1.41
CA ASN A 401 4.74 -20.75 2.43
C ASN A 401 4.16 -19.34 2.60
N SER A 402 4.88 -18.43 3.26
CA SER A 402 4.42 -17.06 3.51
C SER A 402 4.28 -16.18 2.28
N THR A 403 4.84 -16.55 1.13
CA THR A 403 4.81 -15.74 -0.10
C THR A 403 4.36 -16.53 -1.33
N GLN A 404 3.99 -17.81 -1.18
CA GLN A 404 3.55 -18.65 -2.29
C GLN A 404 2.29 -19.44 -1.99
N LEU A 405 1.38 -19.44 -2.97
CA LEU A 405 0.21 -20.32 -3.04
C LEU A 405 0.36 -21.24 -4.25
N SER A 406 -0.22 -22.44 -4.17
CA SER A 406 -0.37 -23.36 -5.29
C SER A 406 -1.85 -23.55 -5.60
N ILE A 407 -2.19 -23.58 -6.88
CA ILE A 407 -3.53 -23.81 -7.41
C ILE A 407 -3.48 -25.09 -8.22
N GLN A 408 -4.29 -26.07 -7.82
CA GLN A 408 -4.57 -27.26 -8.59
C GLN A 408 -6.02 -27.21 -9.07
N PHE A 409 -6.29 -27.63 -10.30
CA PHE A 409 -7.66 -27.78 -10.77
C PHE A 409 -8.12 -29.22 -10.60
N THR A 410 -9.30 -29.40 -10.01
CA THR A 410 -9.98 -30.69 -9.86
C THR A 410 -11.23 -30.73 -10.72
N GLY A 411 -11.74 -31.93 -11.03
CA GLY A 411 -12.85 -32.10 -11.97
C GLY A 411 -12.39 -32.17 -13.42
N LYS A 412 -13.33 -31.94 -14.35
CA LYS A 412 -13.11 -31.99 -15.81
C LYS A 412 -13.79 -30.79 -16.44
N ALA A 413 -13.09 -30.05 -17.29
CA ALA A 413 -13.73 -29.02 -18.10
C ALA A 413 -14.81 -29.66 -19.00
N VAL A 414 -16.01 -29.11 -19.00
CA VAL A 414 -17.12 -29.60 -19.85
C VAL A 414 -16.80 -29.41 -21.33
N GLU A 415 -16.21 -28.26 -21.66
CA GLU A 415 -15.78 -27.89 -23.00
C GLU A 415 -14.25 -27.77 -23.01
N HIS A 416 -13.57 -28.67 -23.71
CA HIS A 416 -12.11 -28.83 -23.64
C HIS A 416 -11.48 -29.05 -25.03
N GLU A 417 -11.86 -28.22 -26.00
CA GLU A 417 -11.18 -28.19 -27.30
C GLU A 417 -10.33 -26.92 -27.37
N GLN A 418 -9.40 -26.82 -28.33
CA GLN A 418 -8.54 -25.64 -28.45
C GLN A 418 -9.35 -24.33 -28.64
N LYS A 419 -10.52 -24.42 -29.28
CA LYS A 419 -11.47 -23.30 -29.41
C LYS A 419 -12.05 -22.81 -28.09
N HIS A 420 -12.00 -23.64 -27.05
CA HIS A 420 -12.49 -23.39 -25.69
C HIS A 420 -11.38 -22.98 -24.72
N ARG A 421 -10.16 -22.75 -25.22
CA ARG A 421 -9.05 -22.18 -24.45
C ARG A 421 -9.52 -20.99 -23.60
N ALA A 422 -9.25 -21.04 -22.30
CA ALA A 422 -9.56 -19.96 -21.37
C ALA A 422 -8.28 -19.17 -21.07
N ALA A 423 -8.10 -17.99 -21.67
CA ALA A 423 -6.85 -17.22 -21.61
C ALA A 423 -6.84 -16.06 -20.61
N ASN A 424 -7.87 -15.93 -19.77
CA ASN A 424 -8.12 -14.78 -18.91
C ASN A 424 -8.36 -15.16 -17.44
N LEU A 425 -7.82 -16.29 -16.98
CA LEU A 425 -7.89 -16.65 -15.56
C LEU A 425 -6.97 -15.71 -14.77
N PHE A 426 -7.43 -15.24 -13.63
CA PHE A 426 -6.63 -14.45 -12.69
C PHE A 426 -7.06 -14.75 -11.26
N VAL A 427 -6.22 -14.36 -10.31
CA VAL A 427 -6.41 -14.65 -8.89
C VAL A 427 -6.60 -13.35 -8.14
N THR A 428 -7.62 -13.27 -7.29
CA THR A 428 -7.82 -12.17 -6.33
C THR A 428 -7.48 -12.65 -4.93
N ILE A 429 -6.57 -11.93 -4.27
CA ILE A 429 -6.17 -12.15 -2.89
C ILE A 429 -6.73 -10.99 -2.05
N PRO A 430 -7.63 -11.26 -1.09
CA PRO A 430 -8.16 -10.20 -0.23
C PRO A 430 -7.08 -9.53 0.61
N LYS A 431 -7.15 -8.21 0.78
CA LYS A 431 -6.19 -7.42 1.56
C LYS A 431 -5.99 -7.92 2.98
N ALA A 432 -7.08 -8.39 3.61
CA ALA A 432 -7.06 -8.92 4.97
C ALA A 432 -6.21 -10.20 5.11
N LYS A 433 -5.87 -10.84 3.99
CA LYS A 433 -5.03 -12.05 3.91
C LYS A 433 -3.58 -11.74 3.55
N ILE A 434 -3.24 -10.47 3.36
CA ILE A 434 -1.89 -9.99 3.16
C ILE A 434 -1.56 -9.06 4.32
N ALA A 435 -0.64 -9.46 5.19
CA ALA A 435 -0.27 -8.65 6.34
C ALA A 435 0.27 -7.28 5.86
N GLY A 436 -0.42 -6.20 6.22
CA GLY A 436 -0.01 -4.84 5.88
C GLY A 436 -0.52 -4.28 4.55
N ALA A 437 -1.37 -5.01 3.83
CA ALA A 437 -2.05 -4.49 2.65
C ALA A 437 -3.31 -3.69 3.02
N ASP A 438 -3.60 -2.69 2.20
CA ASP A 438 -4.73 -1.76 2.29
C ASP A 438 -5.76 -1.94 1.15
N ALA A 439 -5.39 -2.69 0.12
CA ALA A 439 -6.20 -3.05 -1.05
C ALA A 439 -6.03 -4.52 -1.45
N ASP A 440 -7.05 -5.08 -2.10
CA ASP A 440 -7.00 -6.44 -2.63
C ASP A 440 -5.96 -6.50 -3.76
N VAL A 441 -5.28 -7.64 -3.89
CA VAL A 441 -4.22 -7.84 -4.88
C VAL A 441 -4.68 -8.85 -5.92
N THR A 442 -4.60 -8.45 -7.19
CA THR A 442 -4.86 -9.32 -8.33
C THR A 442 -3.57 -9.74 -9.01
N THR A 443 -3.52 -10.95 -9.55
CA THR A 443 -2.40 -11.41 -10.39
C THR A 443 -2.54 -10.97 -11.84
N ASP A 444 -1.46 -11.09 -12.61
CA ASP A 444 -1.53 -11.22 -14.07
C ASP A 444 -2.43 -12.41 -14.48
N THR A 445 -2.87 -12.42 -15.74
CA THR A 445 -3.67 -13.51 -16.29
C THR A 445 -2.84 -14.71 -16.71
N PHE A 446 -3.42 -15.91 -16.65
CA PHE A 446 -2.87 -17.13 -17.23
C PHE A 446 -3.95 -17.90 -18.00
N ALA A 447 -3.50 -18.85 -18.84
CA ALA A 447 -4.36 -19.65 -19.69
C ALA A 447 -4.53 -21.10 -19.20
N LEU A 448 -5.66 -21.71 -19.57
CA LEU A 448 -5.83 -23.16 -19.64
C LEU A 448 -5.89 -23.56 -21.12
N GLU A 449 -4.92 -24.35 -21.54
CA GLU A 449 -4.76 -24.83 -22.92
C GLU A 449 -5.33 -26.24 -23.04
N PHE A 450 -6.28 -26.41 -23.96
CA PHE A 450 -6.91 -27.69 -24.25
C PHE A 450 -6.42 -28.26 -25.58
N THR A 451 -6.33 -29.58 -25.63
CA THR A 451 -5.98 -30.34 -26.82
C THR A 451 -7.23 -30.61 -27.65
N ASN A 452 -7.14 -30.57 -28.97
CA ASN A 452 -8.29 -30.95 -29.78
C ASN A 452 -8.50 -32.46 -29.71
N THR A 453 -9.75 -32.91 -29.65
CA THR A 453 -10.07 -34.33 -29.90
C THR A 453 -9.69 -34.67 -31.34
N ASP A 454 -9.00 -35.79 -31.52
CA ASP A 454 -8.68 -36.31 -32.85
C ASP A 454 -9.96 -36.42 -33.68
N SER A 455 -9.93 -35.91 -34.90
CA SER A 455 -11.11 -35.86 -35.76
C SER A 455 -10.90 -36.64 -37.05
N PHE A 456 -12.00 -37.02 -37.67
CA PHE A 456 -11.97 -37.64 -38.99
C PHE A 456 -13.12 -37.16 -39.87
N THR A 457 -12.99 -37.42 -41.17
CA THR A 457 -13.98 -37.05 -42.17
C THR A 457 -14.36 -38.25 -43.03
N LEU A 458 -15.41 -38.11 -43.84
CA LEU A 458 -15.83 -39.13 -44.81
C LEU A 458 -14.68 -39.56 -45.75
N ALA A 459 -13.78 -38.63 -46.10
CA ALA A 459 -12.69 -38.87 -47.04
C ALA A 459 -11.36 -39.26 -46.39
N ALA A 460 -11.22 -39.06 -45.07
CA ALA A 460 -10.00 -39.35 -44.32
C ALA A 460 -10.29 -40.23 -43.10
N PRO A 461 -10.67 -41.51 -43.31
CA PRO A 461 -10.91 -42.45 -42.22
C PRO A 461 -9.61 -42.84 -41.50
N PRO A 462 -9.59 -42.83 -40.15
CA PRO A 462 -8.40 -43.16 -39.38
C PRO A 462 -8.27 -44.67 -39.19
N ASP A 463 -7.03 -45.12 -39.15
CA ASP A 463 -6.67 -46.45 -38.67
C ASP A 463 -6.40 -46.40 -37.15
N LEU A 464 -6.78 -47.45 -36.43
CA LEU A 464 -6.70 -47.57 -34.99
C LEU A 464 -5.92 -48.83 -34.63
N ASP A 465 -4.94 -48.66 -33.76
CA ASP A 465 -4.21 -49.74 -33.10
C ASP A 465 -4.23 -49.49 -31.59
N LEU A 466 -5.13 -50.17 -30.88
CA LEU A 466 -5.36 -49.97 -29.45
C LEU A 466 -4.89 -51.18 -28.67
N ALA A 467 -4.14 -50.94 -27.60
CA ALA A 467 -3.75 -51.97 -26.66
C ALA A 467 -4.97 -52.61 -25.97
N LYS A 468 -4.76 -53.79 -25.40
CA LYS A 468 -5.76 -54.55 -24.64
C LYS A 468 -6.50 -53.65 -23.63
N GLY A 469 -7.84 -53.61 -23.71
CA GLY A 469 -8.71 -52.87 -22.78
C GLY A 469 -8.67 -51.35 -22.93
N SER A 470 -8.01 -50.83 -23.97
CA SER A 470 -7.99 -49.39 -24.26
C SER A 470 -9.19 -48.99 -25.14
N LYS A 471 -9.54 -47.70 -25.09
CA LYS A 471 -10.51 -47.08 -25.99
C LYS A 471 -9.93 -45.81 -26.59
N LYS A 472 -10.48 -45.37 -27.72
CA LYS A 472 -10.16 -44.10 -28.36
C LYS A 472 -11.45 -43.38 -28.72
N ILE A 473 -11.46 -42.07 -28.49
CA ILE A 473 -12.56 -41.19 -28.86
C ILE A 473 -12.12 -40.36 -30.07
N TYR A 474 -12.96 -40.31 -31.10
CA TYR A 474 -12.81 -39.43 -32.25
C TYR A 474 -13.97 -38.46 -32.32
N LYS A 475 -13.70 -37.23 -32.76
CA LYS A 475 -14.70 -36.23 -33.10
C LYS A 475 -15.09 -36.37 -34.58
N PHE A 476 -16.38 -36.45 -34.85
CA PHE A 476 -16.94 -36.40 -36.20
C PHE A 476 -17.87 -35.19 -36.31
N THR A 477 -17.49 -34.21 -37.14
CA THR A 477 -18.36 -33.06 -37.45
C THR A 477 -19.13 -33.37 -38.72
N ALA A 478 -20.45 -33.52 -38.62
CA ALA A 478 -21.26 -33.95 -39.76
C ALA A 478 -21.27 -32.89 -40.89
N PRO A 479 -20.88 -33.22 -42.13
CA PRO A 479 -20.83 -32.25 -43.24
C PRO A 479 -22.21 -31.86 -43.78
N SER A 480 -23.23 -32.68 -43.53
CA SER A 480 -24.62 -32.52 -43.95
C SER A 480 -25.56 -33.03 -42.86
N SER A 481 -26.83 -32.61 -42.88
CA SER A 481 -27.86 -33.18 -42.00
C SER A 481 -28.45 -34.44 -42.63
N GLY A 482 -28.62 -35.50 -41.84
CA GLY A 482 -29.21 -36.77 -42.27
C GLY A 482 -28.52 -37.97 -41.63
N ASP A 483 -28.83 -39.18 -42.12
CA ASP A 483 -28.31 -40.41 -41.53
C ASP A 483 -26.87 -40.70 -41.95
N PHE A 484 -26.03 -41.04 -40.98
CA PHE A 484 -24.66 -41.48 -41.18
C PHE A 484 -24.49 -42.90 -40.65
N GLU A 485 -23.93 -43.77 -41.47
CA GLU A 485 -23.41 -45.06 -41.06
C GLU A 485 -21.95 -44.87 -40.62
N LEU A 486 -21.66 -45.18 -39.36
CA LEU A 486 -20.30 -45.29 -38.85
C LEU A 486 -19.99 -46.76 -38.65
N SER A 487 -18.82 -47.18 -39.11
CA SER A 487 -18.45 -48.59 -39.05
C SER A 487 -16.96 -48.78 -38.86
N THR A 488 -16.54 -49.94 -38.34
CA THR A 488 -15.14 -50.33 -38.31
C THR A 488 -14.87 -51.48 -39.29
N THR A 489 -13.72 -51.46 -39.95
CA THR A 489 -13.30 -52.47 -40.94
C THR A 489 -11.82 -52.81 -40.78
N TYR A 490 -11.27 -53.59 -41.70
CA TYR A 490 -9.86 -53.93 -41.76
C TYR A 490 -8.94 -52.70 -41.71
N PHE A 491 -7.92 -52.80 -40.86
CA PHE A 491 -6.85 -51.79 -40.78
C PHE A 491 -6.24 -51.54 -42.15
N GLY A 492 -6.00 -50.27 -42.48
CA GLY A 492 -5.48 -49.82 -43.77
C GLY A 492 -6.49 -49.94 -44.92
N GLY A 493 -7.71 -50.43 -44.67
CA GLY A 493 -8.70 -50.75 -45.70
C GLY A 493 -8.33 -51.98 -46.55
N VAL A 494 -7.38 -52.80 -46.09
CA VAL A 494 -6.87 -53.97 -46.82
C VAL A 494 -7.51 -55.22 -46.26
N GLU A 495 -8.29 -55.93 -47.07
CA GLU A 495 -8.87 -57.22 -46.67
C GLU A 495 -7.80 -58.19 -46.18
N GLY A 496 -8.04 -58.81 -45.02
CA GLY A 496 -7.14 -59.80 -44.44
C GLY A 496 -6.04 -59.24 -43.52
N SER A 497 -6.07 -57.97 -43.12
CA SER A 497 -5.16 -57.40 -42.10
C SER A 497 -5.40 -57.90 -40.66
N GLY A 498 -6.20 -58.95 -40.50
CA GLY A 498 -6.56 -59.57 -39.23
C GLY A 498 -7.97 -59.18 -38.76
N PRO A 499 -8.73 -60.09 -38.13
CA PRO A 499 -10.01 -59.76 -37.52
C PRO A 499 -9.78 -58.89 -36.28
N SER A 500 -10.71 -57.99 -35.99
CA SER A 500 -10.72 -57.19 -34.77
C SER A 500 -12.14 -57.17 -34.23
N ASN A 501 -12.32 -57.49 -32.95
CA ASN A 501 -13.64 -57.45 -32.32
C ASN A 501 -13.88 -56.09 -31.65
N THR A 502 -14.39 -55.14 -32.43
CA THR A 502 -14.60 -53.77 -31.98
C THR A 502 -15.96 -53.61 -31.33
N LYS A 503 -16.08 -52.59 -30.47
CA LYS A 503 -17.35 -52.04 -30.00
C LYS A 503 -17.36 -50.55 -30.34
N LEU A 504 -18.36 -50.15 -31.11
CA LEU A 504 -18.58 -48.77 -31.54
C LEU A 504 -19.69 -48.15 -30.69
N ALA A 505 -19.48 -46.94 -30.17
CA ALA A 505 -20.51 -46.15 -29.51
C ALA A 505 -20.40 -44.68 -29.96
N ILE A 506 -21.54 -44.02 -30.16
CA ILE A 506 -21.62 -42.66 -30.68
C ILE A 506 -22.41 -41.82 -29.67
N TYR A 507 -21.83 -40.70 -29.25
CA TYR A 507 -22.39 -39.81 -28.24
C TYR A 507 -22.55 -38.39 -28.78
N GLU A 508 -23.49 -37.64 -28.20
CA GLU A 508 -23.60 -36.19 -28.43
C GLU A 508 -22.54 -35.37 -27.66
N ASP A 509 -21.90 -35.97 -26.67
CA ASP A 509 -20.95 -35.31 -25.77
C ASP A 509 -19.69 -36.16 -25.56
N PHE A 510 -18.56 -35.49 -25.31
CA PHE A 510 -17.28 -36.17 -25.04
C PHE A 510 -17.34 -37.02 -23.76
N GLY A 511 -18.12 -36.60 -22.77
CA GLY A 511 -18.25 -37.25 -21.47
C GLY A 511 -18.98 -38.61 -21.48
N GLU A 512 -19.40 -39.08 -22.66
CA GLU A 512 -20.10 -40.35 -22.86
C GLU A 512 -21.44 -40.45 -22.10
N THR A 513 -22.14 -39.32 -21.91
CA THR A 513 -23.38 -39.27 -21.12
C THR A 513 -24.66 -39.37 -21.95
N ARG A 514 -24.61 -38.99 -23.24
CA ARG A 514 -25.75 -38.95 -24.17
C ARG A 514 -25.50 -39.86 -25.35
N LEU A 515 -25.71 -41.15 -25.14
CA LEU A 515 -25.55 -42.18 -26.17
C LEU A 515 -26.62 -42.04 -27.25
N LEU A 516 -26.19 -42.00 -28.51
CA LEU A 516 -27.06 -42.01 -29.69
C LEU A 516 -27.23 -43.42 -30.25
N ALA A 517 -26.13 -44.14 -30.40
CA ALA A 517 -26.13 -45.52 -30.85
C ALA A 517 -24.87 -46.24 -30.40
N ALA A 518 -24.97 -47.54 -30.14
CA ALA A 518 -23.83 -48.41 -29.94
C ALA A 518 -24.08 -49.76 -30.62
N ASN A 519 -23.03 -50.36 -31.15
CA ASN A 519 -23.10 -51.70 -31.70
C ASN A 519 -21.77 -52.44 -31.59
N ASP A 520 -21.87 -53.76 -31.63
CA ASP A 520 -20.82 -54.75 -31.58
C ASP A 520 -21.30 -55.90 -32.50
N ASP A 521 -20.87 -55.87 -33.76
CA ASP A 521 -21.26 -56.85 -34.78
C ASP A 521 -20.31 -58.06 -34.82
N GLY A 522 -19.25 -58.05 -33.99
CA GLY A 522 -18.30 -59.15 -33.82
C GLY A 522 -17.00 -59.03 -34.63
N ASP A 523 -16.44 -60.18 -35.03
CA ASP A 523 -15.10 -60.33 -35.61
C ASP A 523 -15.06 -60.36 -37.16
N HIS A 524 -16.18 -60.04 -37.81
CA HIS A 524 -16.31 -59.97 -39.28
C HIS A 524 -16.65 -58.54 -39.74
N PRO A 525 -16.07 -58.03 -40.84
CA PRO A 525 -16.30 -56.67 -41.31
C PRO A 525 -17.73 -56.47 -41.87
N PRO A 526 -18.39 -55.32 -41.59
CA PRO A 526 -17.96 -54.31 -40.62
C PRO A 526 -17.97 -54.90 -39.20
N PHE A 527 -16.84 -54.79 -38.48
CA PHE A 527 -16.66 -55.38 -37.14
C PHE A 527 -17.63 -54.76 -36.12
N SER A 528 -18.02 -53.52 -36.37
CA SER A 528 -19.12 -52.84 -35.71
C SER A 528 -19.68 -51.81 -36.66
N LYS A 529 -21.00 -51.61 -36.65
CA LYS A 529 -21.71 -50.62 -37.45
C LYS A 529 -22.86 -49.98 -36.67
N ALA A 530 -22.97 -48.66 -36.73
CA ALA A 530 -24.11 -47.92 -36.19
C ALA A 530 -24.60 -46.87 -37.19
N ILE A 531 -25.92 -46.67 -37.29
CA ILE A 531 -26.54 -45.63 -38.11
C ILE A 531 -27.15 -44.58 -37.18
N VAL A 532 -26.78 -43.31 -37.36
CA VAL A 532 -27.23 -42.19 -36.53
C VAL A 532 -27.62 -41.02 -37.41
N SER A 533 -28.79 -40.42 -37.14
CA SER A 533 -29.18 -39.14 -37.73
C SER A 533 -28.37 -38.01 -37.09
N MET A 534 -27.64 -37.25 -37.90
CA MET A 534 -26.77 -36.17 -37.45
C MET A 534 -27.14 -34.85 -38.10
N GLU A 535 -26.91 -33.75 -37.39
CA GLU A 535 -27.10 -32.37 -37.83
C GLU A 535 -25.81 -31.78 -38.40
N LYS A 536 -25.91 -31.09 -39.54
CA LYS A 536 -24.79 -30.41 -40.19
C LYS A 536 -24.06 -29.46 -39.24
N GLY A 537 -22.73 -29.59 -39.19
CA GLY A 537 -21.83 -28.73 -38.43
C GLY A 537 -21.79 -29.02 -36.93
N ARG A 538 -22.57 -30.01 -36.45
CA ARG A 538 -22.53 -30.45 -35.06
C ARG A 538 -21.45 -31.51 -34.86
N ASP A 539 -20.76 -31.43 -33.73
CA ASP A 539 -19.73 -32.38 -33.31
C ASP A 539 -20.38 -33.59 -32.63
N TYR A 540 -19.96 -34.80 -33.01
CA TYR A 540 -20.34 -36.08 -32.40
C TYR A 540 -19.09 -36.84 -31.97
N TYR A 541 -19.19 -37.60 -30.89
CA TYR A 541 -18.05 -38.30 -30.29
C TYR A 541 -18.18 -39.81 -30.47
N VAL A 542 -17.26 -40.37 -31.25
CA VAL A 542 -17.23 -41.76 -31.68
C VAL A 542 -16.20 -42.50 -30.86
N VAL A 543 -16.68 -43.37 -29.98
CA VAL A 543 -15.87 -44.21 -29.10
C VAL A 543 -15.67 -45.56 -29.76
N VAL A 544 -14.42 -45.93 -30.00
CA VAL A 544 -14.03 -47.26 -30.45
C VAL A 544 -13.26 -47.94 -29.33
N SER A 545 -13.70 -49.14 -28.98
CA SER A 545 -13.12 -50.00 -27.94
C SER A 545 -13.15 -51.47 -28.40
N SER A 546 -12.62 -52.39 -27.60
CA SER A 546 -12.76 -53.83 -27.85
C SER A 546 -13.97 -54.40 -27.10
N ALA A 547 -14.71 -55.30 -27.75
CA ALA A 547 -15.85 -56.01 -27.16
C ALA A 547 -15.43 -57.17 -26.24
N ASP A 548 -14.31 -57.82 -26.54
CA ASP A 548 -13.77 -59.00 -25.85
C ASP A 548 -12.58 -58.68 -24.93
N ASN A 549 -12.32 -57.39 -24.70
CA ASN A 549 -11.17 -56.87 -23.96
C ASN A 549 -9.81 -57.28 -24.56
N ASN A 550 -9.71 -57.57 -25.86
CA ASN A 550 -8.44 -57.73 -26.59
C ASN A 550 -7.95 -56.40 -27.20
N ALA A 551 -6.86 -56.44 -27.96
CA ALA A 551 -6.38 -55.29 -28.74
C ALA A 551 -7.32 -55.00 -29.92
N VAL A 552 -7.40 -53.74 -30.35
CA VAL A 552 -8.15 -53.32 -31.54
C VAL A 552 -7.15 -53.04 -32.66
N HIS A 553 -7.36 -53.62 -33.84
CA HIS A 553 -6.59 -53.33 -35.04
C HIS A 553 -7.57 -53.15 -36.21
N ALA A 554 -8.07 -51.93 -36.39
CA ALA A 554 -9.20 -51.65 -37.27
C ALA A 554 -9.11 -50.27 -37.93
N ARG A 555 -9.97 -50.00 -38.90
CA ARG A 555 -10.16 -48.69 -39.53
C ARG A 555 -11.57 -48.18 -39.24
N LEU A 556 -11.71 -46.92 -38.81
CA LEU A 556 -13.01 -46.29 -38.59
C LEU A 556 -13.46 -45.56 -39.86
N LEU A 557 -14.69 -45.85 -40.31
CA LEU A 557 -15.32 -45.28 -41.48
C LEU A 557 -16.58 -44.51 -41.08
N ALA A 558 -16.90 -43.48 -41.85
CA ALA A 558 -18.20 -42.84 -41.85
C ALA A 558 -18.71 -42.71 -43.29
N ARG A 559 -20.00 -42.98 -43.50
CA ARG A 559 -20.69 -42.88 -44.78
C ARG A 559 -22.02 -42.19 -44.60
N TYR A 560 -22.29 -41.15 -45.40
CA TYR A 560 -23.63 -40.56 -45.46
C TYR A 560 -24.59 -41.54 -46.16
N THR A 561 -25.66 -41.90 -45.45
CA THR A 561 -26.75 -42.77 -45.94
C THR A 561 -28.08 -42.03 -46.05
N GLY A 562 -28.16 -40.80 -45.53
CA GLY A 562 -29.34 -39.95 -45.64
C GLY A 562 -29.76 -39.68 -47.09
N VAL A 563 -31.06 -39.43 -47.25
CA VAL A 563 -31.70 -39.22 -48.55
C VAL A 563 -32.45 -37.90 -48.52
N GLU A 564 -32.11 -36.98 -49.42
CA GLU A 564 -32.78 -35.69 -49.60
C GLU A 564 -33.89 -35.82 -50.65
N TYR A 565 -35.09 -35.33 -50.32
CA TYR A 565 -36.25 -35.29 -51.21
C TYR A 565 -36.45 -33.85 -51.71
N VAL A 566 -36.25 -33.61 -53.00
CA VAL A 566 -36.43 -32.30 -53.64
C VAL A 566 -37.81 -32.23 -54.26
N TYR A 567 -38.56 -31.17 -53.97
CA TYR A 567 -39.90 -30.94 -54.49
C TYR A 567 -39.96 -29.69 -55.38
N ASN A 568 -40.84 -29.70 -56.39
CA ASN A 568 -41.13 -28.50 -57.18
C ASN A 568 -42.08 -27.54 -56.44
N ALA A 569 -42.33 -26.36 -57.02
CA ALA A 569 -43.24 -25.34 -56.46
C ALA A 569 -44.71 -25.80 -56.29
N LYS A 570 -45.10 -26.93 -56.88
CA LYS A 570 -46.43 -27.54 -56.70
C LYS A 570 -46.44 -28.63 -55.60
N GLY A 571 -45.33 -28.83 -54.90
CA GLY A 571 -45.19 -29.84 -53.84
C GLY A 571 -45.02 -31.28 -54.36
N GLN A 572 -44.67 -31.46 -55.64
CA GLN A 572 -44.45 -32.78 -56.23
C GLN A 572 -42.97 -33.15 -56.15
N LEU A 573 -42.66 -34.39 -55.75
CA LEU A 573 -41.29 -34.89 -55.62
C LEU A 573 -40.62 -34.93 -57.00
N THR A 574 -39.54 -34.17 -57.19
CA THR A 574 -38.78 -34.12 -58.44
C THR A 574 -37.46 -34.86 -58.37
N GLN A 575 -36.80 -34.94 -57.20
CA GLN A 575 -35.55 -35.69 -57.08
C GLN A 575 -35.43 -36.37 -55.71
N ILE A 576 -34.81 -37.54 -55.70
CA ILE A 576 -34.25 -38.18 -54.52
C ILE A 576 -32.74 -38.10 -54.65
N ARG A 577 -32.05 -37.57 -53.64
CA ARG A 577 -30.60 -37.33 -53.68
C ARG A 577 -29.90 -37.95 -52.47
N GLN A 578 -28.64 -38.35 -52.63
CA GLN A 578 -27.76 -38.77 -51.54
C GLN A 578 -26.37 -38.18 -51.80
N ASN A 579 -25.83 -37.41 -50.85
CA ASN A 579 -24.53 -36.74 -50.97
C ASN A 579 -24.37 -35.95 -52.29
N GLU A 580 -25.37 -35.11 -52.61
CA GLU A 580 -25.50 -34.32 -53.85
C GLU A 580 -25.74 -35.12 -55.14
N GLN A 581 -25.51 -36.43 -55.15
CA GLN A 581 -25.84 -37.32 -56.25
C GLN A 581 -27.36 -37.52 -56.35
N VAL A 582 -27.93 -37.32 -57.54
CA VAL A 582 -29.35 -37.63 -57.80
C VAL A 582 -29.49 -39.15 -57.95
N LEU A 583 -30.10 -39.79 -56.97
CA LEU A 583 -30.42 -41.22 -57.00
C LEU A 583 -31.59 -41.50 -57.93
N SER A 584 -32.59 -40.61 -57.93
CA SER A 584 -33.74 -40.73 -58.81
C SER A 584 -34.27 -39.35 -59.20
N GLU A 585 -34.62 -39.16 -60.46
CA GLU A 585 -35.28 -37.96 -60.97
C GLU A 585 -36.69 -38.29 -61.47
N PHE A 586 -37.63 -37.41 -61.19
CA PHE A 586 -39.06 -37.56 -61.47
C PHE A 586 -39.58 -36.36 -62.25
N THR A 587 -40.33 -36.62 -63.32
CA THR A 587 -41.06 -35.61 -64.09
C THR A 587 -42.56 -35.92 -64.10
N TYR A 588 -43.38 -34.89 -64.27
CA TYR A 588 -44.84 -35.04 -64.31
C TYR A 588 -45.38 -34.45 -65.61
N ASP A 589 -46.30 -35.15 -66.26
CA ASP A 589 -47.00 -34.62 -67.43
C ASP A 589 -48.07 -33.57 -67.04
N SER A 590 -48.73 -32.97 -68.04
CA SER A 590 -49.78 -31.97 -67.82
C SER A 590 -51.01 -32.50 -67.06
N ASN A 591 -51.19 -33.82 -67.02
CA ASN A 591 -52.27 -34.50 -66.31
C ASN A 591 -51.85 -34.94 -64.90
N GLY A 592 -50.59 -34.70 -64.50
CA GLY A 592 -50.04 -35.06 -63.20
C GLY A 592 -49.50 -36.49 -63.11
N ASN A 593 -49.37 -37.21 -64.23
CA ASN A 593 -48.81 -38.56 -64.21
C ASN A 593 -47.30 -38.52 -64.02
N LEU A 594 -46.80 -39.38 -63.12
CA LEU A 594 -45.39 -39.50 -62.77
C LEU A 594 -44.60 -40.34 -63.79
N SER A 595 -43.46 -39.84 -64.26
CA SER A 595 -42.47 -40.61 -65.01
C SER A 595 -41.09 -40.48 -64.36
N LYS A 596 -40.45 -41.60 -64.01
CA LYS A 596 -39.09 -41.66 -63.47
C LYS A 596 -38.07 -41.61 -64.62
N LYS A 597 -37.08 -40.72 -64.53
CA LYS A 597 -36.16 -40.39 -65.63
C LYS A 597 -34.82 -41.15 -65.57
N THR A 598 -34.28 -41.44 -64.37
CA THR A 598 -33.01 -42.19 -64.21
C THR A 598 -32.91 -42.89 -62.84
N ASP A 599 -32.20 -44.03 -62.79
CA ASP A 599 -31.64 -44.68 -61.58
C ASP A 599 -30.11 -44.75 -61.76
N TYR A 600 -29.34 -44.37 -60.74
CA TYR A 600 -27.89 -44.48 -60.71
C TYR A 600 -27.41 -45.45 -59.62
#